data_AF-A0A9E1J0D0-F1
#
_entry.id   AF-A0A9E1J0D0-F1
#
_cell.length_a   1.000
_cell.length_b   1.000
_cell.length_c   1.000
_cell.angle_alpha   90.00
_cell.angle_beta   90.00
_cell.angle_gamma   90.00
#
_symmetry.space_group_name_H-M   'P 1'
#
loop_
_entity.id
_entity.type
_entity.pdbx_description
1 polymer ?
#
loop_
_entity_poly.entity_id
_entity_poly.type
_entity_poly.pdbx_seq_one_letter_code
_entity_poly.pdbx_strand_id
1 'polypeptide(L)'
;MNSKTIATYLLVALTLLLVFTCVKIATTSKKEFVLAEEHLAKNELSKSITHYERALHWFLPFSKTPYLAAEKLWSIAQKLQTQNKNAEALKTYRILRSSFYSVRSTYTPGKKWIDLCNEKIAHLMAVNFTDSKENQKATFAEKKSQYLILLEEDRTPFTFPSIMSEIGFFGWVSSILLFIFKALSPQGHVKKRPAMFFVSSFIVFYCIWIWGLLNA
;
A
#
# COMPACT_ATOMS: atom_id res chain seq x y z
N MET A 1 15.25 -38.28 -9.47
CA MET A 1 13.85 -37.77 -9.54
C MET A 1 13.68 -37.03 -10.86
N ASN A 2 12.65 -37.33 -11.67
CA ASN A 2 12.46 -36.70 -12.98
C ASN A 2 12.15 -35.19 -12.80
N SER A 3 12.72 -34.33 -13.64
CA SER A 3 12.50 -32.87 -13.64
C SER A 3 11.00 -32.52 -13.62
N LYS A 4 10.17 -33.29 -14.35
CA LYS A 4 8.71 -33.13 -14.33
C LYS A 4 8.10 -33.37 -12.94
N THR A 5 8.56 -34.41 -12.24
CA THR A 5 8.09 -34.74 -10.89
C THR A 5 8.51 -33.69 -9.87
N ILE A 6 9.72 -33.14 -9.99
CA ILE A 6 10.20 -32.02 -9.15
C ILE A 6 9.31 -30.79 -9.36
N ALA A 7 9.05 -30.42 -10.62
CA ALA A 7 8.19 -29.29 -10.96
C ALA A 7 6.77 -29.46 -10.40
N THR A 8 6.18 -30.66 -10.49
CA THR A 8 4.87 -30.96 -9.90
C THR A 8 4.87 -30.77 -8.38
N TYR A 9 5.87 -31.28 -7.67
CA TYR A 9 5.94 -31.11 -6.21
C TYR A 9 6.12 -29.64 -5.80
N LEU A 10 6.95 -28.89 -6.53
CA LEU A 10 7.12 -27.45 -6.29
C LEU A 10 5.82 -26.68 -6.49
N LEU A 11 5.08 -26.99 -7.56
CA LEU A 11 3.79 -26.36 -7.83
C LEU A 11 2.79 -26.68 -6.71
N VAL A 12 2.67 -27.94 -6.30
CA VAL A 12 1.77 -28.36 -5.21
C VAL A 12 2.15 -27.65 -3.90
N ALA A 13 3.43 -27.61 -3.56
CA ALA A 13 3.90 -26.91 -2.36
C ALA A 13 3.58 -25.41 -2.39
N LEU A 14 3.78 -24.75 -3.54
CA LEU A 14 3.43 -23.34 -3.74
C LEU A 14 1.92 -23.11 -3.61
N THR A 15 1.10 -23.98 -4.21
CA THR A 15 -0.36 -23.90 -4.09
C THR A 15 -0.81 -24.06 -2.64
N LEU A 16 -0.26 -25.03 -1.91
CA LEU A 16 -0.59 -25.23 -0.50
C LEU A 16 -0.19 -24.01 0.36
N LEU A 17 0.97 -23.42 0.10
CA LEU A 17 1.42 -22.21 0.77
C LEU A 17 0.47 -21.03 0.52
N LEU A 18 0.03 -20.83 -0.73
CA LEU A 18 -0.92 -19.79 -1.10
C LEU A 18 -2.27 -20.00 -0.41
N VAL A 19 -2.80 -21.23 -0.44
CA VAL A 19 -4.07 -21.57 0.22
C VAL A 19 -3.97 -21.31 1.73
N PHE A 20 -2.91 -21.77 2.38
CA PHE A 20 -2.71 -21.55 3.81
C PHE A 20 -2.63 -20.05 4.16
N THR A 21 -1.97 -19.27 3.32
CA THR A 21 -1.88 -17.81 3.48
C THR A 21 -3.26 -17.15 3.35
N CYS A 22 -4.05 -17.52 2.34
CA CYS A 22 -5.42 -17.01 2.16
C CYS A 22 -6.32 -17.35 3.36
N VAL A 23 -6.24 -18.59 3.87
CA VAL A 23 -6.99 -19.04 5.05
C VAL A 23 -6.58 -18.23 6.29
N LYS A 24 -5.27 -18.01 6.48
CA LYS A 24 -4.77 -17.19 7.59
C LYS A 24 -5.27 -15.75 7.50
N ILE A 25 -5.21 -15.11 6.33
CA ILE A 25 -5.71 -13.76 6.11
C ILE A 25 -7.21 -13.69 6.44
N ALA A 26 -8.01 -14.60 5.86
CA ALA A 26 -9.47 -14.60 6.05
C ALA A 26 -9.88 -14.82 7.52
N THR A 27 -9.23 -15.78 8.20
CA THR A 27 -9.52 -16.06 9.61
C THR A 27 -9.06 -14.93 10.52
N THR A 28 -7.93 -14.29 10.23
CA THR A 28 -7.43 -13.17 11.03
C THR A 28 -8.28 -11.92 10.83
N SER A 29 -8.65 -11.57 9.59
CA SER A 29 -9.59 -10.47 9.31
C SER A 29 -10.89 -10.64 10.09
N LYS A 30 -11.46 -11.85 10.09
CA LYS A 30 -12.69 -12.17 10.85
C LYS A 30 -12.50 -12.03 12.36
N LYS A 31 -11.37 -12.51 12.91
CA LYS A 31 -11.07 -12.37 14.35
C LYS A 31 -10.96 -10.91 14.75
N GLU A 32 -10.21 -10.10 14.00
CA GLU A 32 -10.08 -8.66 14.25
C GLU A 32 -11.43 -7.95 14.17
N PHE A 33 -12.29 -8.32 13.20
CA PHE A 33 -13.65 -7.79 13.11
C PHE A 33 -14.49 -8.12 14.35
N VAL A 34 -14.45 -9.37 14.83
CA VAL A 34 -15.18 -9.77 16.05
C VAL A 34 -14.68 -9.01 17.27
N LEU A 35 -13.35 -8.89 17.44
CA LEU A 35 -12.76 -8.09 18.52
C LEU A 35 -13.19 -6.61 18.45
N ALA A 36 -13.31 -6.06 17.24
CA ALA A 36 -13.80 -4.70 17.05
C ALA A 36 -15.26 -4.53 17.52
N GLU A 37 -16.13 -5.48 17.21
CA GLU A 37 -17.53 -5.49 17.67
C GLU A 37 -17.61 -5.66 19.20
N GLU A 38 -16.78 -6.51 19.80
CA GLU A 38 -16.70 -6.67 21.26
C GLU A 38 -16.28 -5.38 21.97
N HIS A 39 -15.25 -4.71 21.47
CA HIS A 39 -14.83 -3.40 22.00
C HIS A 39 -15.89 -2.33 21.78
N LEU A 40 -16.61 -2.37 20.65
CA LEU A 40 -17.71 -1.44 20.39
C LEU A 40 -18.85 -1.64 21.39
N ALA A 41 -19.21 -2.89 21.70
CA ALA A 41 -20.23 -3.23 22.68
C ALA A 41 -19.85 -2.76 24.11
N LYS A 42 -18.56 -2.75 24.43
CA LYS A 42 -18.02 -2.21 25.69
C LYS A 42 -17.84 -0.68 25.69
N ASN A 43 -18.27 0.01 24.63
CA ASN A 43 -18.10 1.45 24.42
C ASN A 43 -16.62 1.92 24.37
N GLU A 44 -15.69 1.00 24.08
CA GLU A 44 -14.26 1.27 23.94
C GLU A 44 -13.93 1.70 22.50
N LEU A 45 -14.47 2.86 22.10
CA LEU A 45 -14.50 3.27 20.69
C LEU A 45 -13.13 3.30 20.01
N SER A 46 -12.10 3.81 20.68
CA SER A 46 -10.75 3.88 20.11
C SER A 46 -10.18 2.49 19.80
N LYS A 47 -10.42 1.50 20.67
CA LYS A 47 -9.96 0.12 20.45
C LYS A 47 -10.74 -0.52 19.31
N SER A 48 -12.05 -0.30 19.28
CA SER A 48 -12.91 -0.78 18.21
C SER A 48 -12.46 -0.28 16.83
N ILE A 49 -12.18 1.02 16.68
CA ILE A 49 -11.65 1.61 15.43
C ILE A 49 -10.35 0.92 15.01
N THR A 50 -9.40 0.73 15.94
CA THR A 50 -8.12 0.04 15.65
C THR A 50 -8.33 -1.39 15.15
N HIS A 51 -9.25 -2.14 15.74
CA HIS A 51 -9.53 -3.51 15.31
C HIS A 51 -10.28 -3.59 13.98
N TYR A 52 -11.19 -2.63 13.67
CA TYR A 52 -11.76 -2.54 12.33
C TYR A 52 -10.73 -2.18 11.26
N GLU A 53 -9.83 -1.25 11.55
CA GLU A 53 -8.70 -0.90 10.67
C GLU A 53 -7.83 -2.14 10.38
N ARG A 54 -7.52 -2.94 11.41
CA ARG A 54 -6.78 -4.21 11.24
C ARG A 54 -7.56 -5.21 10.40
N ALA A 55 -8.87 -5.34 10.60
CA ALA A 55 -9.71 -6.21 9.79
C ALA A 55 -9.69 -5.82 8.30
N LEU A 56 -9.65 -4.51 8.01
CA LEU A 56 -9.46 -3.95 6.67
C LEU A 56 -8.08 -4.27 6.09
N HIS A 57 -7.01 -4.15 6.89
CA HIS A 57 -5.65 -4.44 6.44
C HIS A 57 -5.40 -5.92 6.13
N TRP A 58 -6.14 -6.83 6.76
CA TRP A 58 -6.22 -8.24 6.35
C TRP A 58 -7.11 -8.42 5.12
N PHE A 59 -6.82 -7.66 4.06
CA PHE A 59 -7.59 -7.68 2.83
C PHE A 59 -7.33 -8.95 2.03
N LEU A 60 -8.42 -9.59 1.59
CA LEU A 60 -8.39 -10.66 0.62
C LEU A 60 -9.44 -10.33 -0.46
N PRO A 61 -9.09 -10.40 -1.75
CA PRO A 61 -10.06 -10.25 -2.82
C PRO A 61 -11.28 -11.16 -2.59
N PHE A 62 -12.48 -10.63 -2.87
CA PHE A 62 -13.77 -11.32 -2.68
C PHE A 62 -14.20 -11.59 -1.23
N SER A 63 -13.36 -11.28 -0.23
CA SER A 63 -13.78 -11.35 1.17
C SER A 63 -14.74 -10.19 1.51
N LYS A 64 -15.80 -10.50 2.25
CA LYS A 64 -16.77 -9.50 2.72
C LYS A 64 -16.31 -8.76 3.97
N THR A 65 -15.46 -9.36 4.80
CA THR A 65 -15.09 -8.82 6.12
C THR A 65 -14.46 -7.42 6.08
N PRO A 66 -13.50 -7.12 5.19
CA PRO A 66 -12.95 -5.77 5.07
C PRO A 66 -14.03 -4.72 4.74
N TYR A 67 -15.01 -5.07 3.90
CA TYR A 67 -16.10 -4.16 3.53
C TYR A 67 -17.10 -3.95 4.68
N LEU A 68 -17.38 -4.99 5.48
CA LEU A 68 -18.17 -4.84 6.70
C LEU A 68 -17.46 -3.95 7.73
N ALA A 69 -16.14 -4.08 7.87
CA ALA A 69 -15.34 -3.20 8.73
C ALA A 69 -15.37 -1.74 8.22
N ALA A 70 -15.32 -1.54 6.90
CA ALA A 70 -15.47 -0.22 6.29
C ALA A 70 -16.85 0.41 6.59
N GLU A 71 -17.93 -0.36 6.48
CA GLU A 71 -19.28 0.10 6.83
C GLU A 71 -19.36 0.54 8.30
N LYS A 72 -18.76 -0.24 9.22
CA LYS A 72 -18.73 0.08 10.64
C LYS A 72 -17.92 1.34 10.94
N LEU A 73 -16.73 1.49 10.35
CA LEU A 73 -15.92 2.71 10.47
C LEU A 73 -16.65 3.94 9.92
N TRP A 74 -17.33 3.79 8.79
CA TRP A 74 -18.15 4.84 8.22
C TRP A 74 -19.29 5.26 9.16
N SER A 75 -20.06 4.31 9.69
CA SER A 75 -21.13 4.59 10.65
C SER A 75 -20.61 5.25 11.94
N ILE A 76 -19.44 4.82 12.43
CA ILE A 76 -18.78 5.44 13.59
C ILE A 76 -18.42 6.89 13.28
N ALA A 77 -17.79 7.16 12.13
CA ALA A 77 -17.41 8.51 11.72
C ALA A 77 -18.63 9.43 11.58
N GLN A 78 -19.73 8.92 10.98
CA GLN A 78 -20.99 9.66 10.90
C GLN A 78 -21.57 9.97 12.28
N LYS A 79 -21.60 8.98 13.19
CA LYS A 79 -22.08 9.18 14.56
C LYS A 79 -21.26 10.25 15.30
N LEU A 80 -19.93 10.18 15.22
CA LEU A 80 -19.04 11.18 15.79
C LEU A 80 -19.31 12.59 15.23
N GLN A 81 -19.54 12.68 13.92
CA GLN A 81 -19.89 13.94 13.27
C GLN A 81 -21.23 14.49 13.78
N THR A 82 -22.26 13.65 13.91
CA THR A 82 -23.57 14.08 14.48
C THR A 82 -23.50 14.50 15.94
N GLN A 83 -22.49 14.02 16.67
CA GLN A 83 -22.21 14.40 18.06
C GLN A 83 -21.31 15.65 18.18
N ASN A 84 -21.08 16.37 17.07
CA ASN A 84 -20.16 17.52 16.98
C ASN A 84 -18.69 17.20 17.32
N LYS A 85 -18.31 15.91 17.34
CA LYS A 85 -16.93 15.46 17.57
C LYS A 85 -16.14 15.46 16.25
N ASN A 86 -16.06 16.61 15.60
CA ASN A 86 -15.56 16.77 14.23
C ASN A 86 -14.11 16.31 14.06
N ALA A 87 -13.24 16.52 15.05
CA ALA A 87 -11.85 16.07 15.01
C ALA A 87 -11.74 14.52 15.00
N GLU A 88 -12.53 13.85 15.83
CA GLU A 88 -12.57 12.38 15.90
C GLU A 88 -13.22 11.77 14.64
N ALA A 89 -14.28 12.40 14.13
CA ALA A 89 -14.89 12.02 12.86
C ALA A 89 -13.90 12.13 11.70
N LEU A 90 -13.19 13.27 11.59
CA LEU A 90 -12.17 13.51 10.58
C LEU A 90 -11.04 12.47 10.66
N LYS A 91 -10.57 12.15 11.87
CA LYS A 91 -9.57 11.09 12.08
C LYS A 91 -10.09 9.74 11.58
N THR A 92 -11.33 9.40 11.89
CA THR A 92 -11.93 8.11 11.51
C THR A 92 -12.14 7.99 9.99
N TYR A 93 -12.60 9.04 9.31
CA TYR A 93 -12.68 9.06 7.84
C TYR A 93 -11.30 8.91 7.19
N ARG A 94 -10.26 9.54 7.76
CA ARG A 94 -8.88 9.39 7.29
C ARG A 94 -8.38 7.97 7.44
N ILE A 95 -8.61 7.34 8.59
CA ILE A 95 -8.27 5.92 8.83
C ILE A 95 -8.93 5.04 7.77
N LEU A 96 -10.25 5.16 7.58
CA LEU A 96 -10.98 4.38 6.58
C LEU A 96 -10.41 4.56 5.16
N ARG A 97 -10.15 5.81 4.75
CA ARG A 97 -9.51 6.11 3.46
C ARG A 97 -8.13 5.48 3.34
N SER A 98 -7.25 5.70 4.34
CA SER A 98 -5.88 5.21 4.31
C SER A 98 -5.80 3.69 4.34
N SER A 99 -6.72 3.01 5.02
CA SER A 99 -6.74 1.54 5.06
C SER A 99 -6.97 0.90 3.70
N PHE A 100 -7.72 1.54 2.79
CA PHE A 100 -7.85 1.03 1.42
C PHE A 100 -6.63 1.33 0.56
N TYR A 101 -5.97 2.48 0.77
CA TYR A 101 -4.71 2.78 0.11
C TYR A 101 -3.56 1.88 0.59
N SER A 102 -3.54 1.46 1.85
CA SER A 102 -2.45 0.61 2.39
C SER A 102 -2.49 -0.82 1.85
N VAL A 103 -3.66 -1.30 1.45
CA VAL A 103 -3.85 -2.63 0.84
C VAL A 103 -3.94 -2.60 -0.69
N ARG A 104 -3.62 -1.46 -1.31
CA ARG A 104 -3.57 -1.35 -2.78
C ARG A 104 -2.45 -2.21 -3.34
N SER A 105 -2.68 -2.74 -4.54
CA SER A 105 -1.67 -3.49 -5.29
C SER A 105 -1.63 -2.96 -6.72
N THR A 106 -1.87 -3.80 -7.72
CA THR A 106 -2.08 -3.38 -9.11
C THR A 106 -3.42 -2.67 -9.31
N TYR A 107 -4.32 -2.73 -8.33
CA TYR A 107 -5.55 -1.96 -8.28
C TYR A 107 -5.79 -1.43 -6.85
N THR A 108 -6.65 -0.42 -6.75
CA THR A 108 -7.06 0.18 -5.48
C THR A 108 -8.43 -0.36 -5.07
N PRO A 109 -8.54 -1.21 -4.02
CA PRO A 109 -9.82 -1.67 -3.53
C PRO A 109 -10.60 -0.53 -2.84
N GLY A 110 -11.92 -0.69 -2.73
CA GLY A 110 -12.74 0.21 -1.91
C GLY A 110 -12.90 1.63 -2.46
N LYS A 111 -12.77 1.85 -3.78
CA LYS A 111 -12.91 3.18 -4.41
C LYS A 111 -14.14 3.95 -3.93
N LYS A 112 -15.30 3.28 -3.82
CA LYS A 112 -16.53 3.86 -3.24
C LYS A 112 -16.28 4.52 -1.87
N TRP A 113 -15.58 3.83 -0.97
CA TRP A 113 -15.28 4.34 0.37
C TRP A 113 -14.27 5.48 0.33
N ILE A 114 -13.28 5.40 -0.55
CA ILE A 114 -12.31 6.48 -0.77
C ILE A 114 -13.03 7.75 -1.22
N ASP A 115 -13.88 7.66 -2.24
CA ASP A 115 -14.61 8.82 -2.79
C ASP A 115 -15.52 9.44 -1.70
N LEU A 116 -16.27 8.61 -0.96
CA LEU A 116 -17.11 9.07 0.16
C LEU A 116 -16.29 9.74 1.28
N CYS A 117 -15.14 9.19 1.63
CA CYS A 117 -14.26 9.78 2.63
C CYS A 117 -13.61 11.07 2.13
N ASN A 118 -13.22 11.16 0.87
CA ASN A 118 -12.65 12.37 0.28
C ASN A 118 -13.60 13.56 0.45
N GLU A 119 -14.88 13.37 0.11
CA GLU A 119 -15.93 14.37 0.29
C GLU A 119 -16.08 14.83 1.75
N LYS A 120 -16.13 13.87 2.69
CA LYS A 120 -16.29 14.17 4.12
C LYS A 120 -15.06 14.83 4.73
N ILE A 121 -13.86 14.40 4.34
CA ILE A 121 -12.59 14.97 4.79
C ILE A 121 -12.47 16.40 4.26
N ALA A 122 -12.70 16.62 2.97
CA ALA A 122 -12.65 17.95 2.36
C ALA A 122 -13.62 18.92 3.05
N HIS A 123 -14.86 18.47 3.30
CA HIS A 123 -15.85 19.25 4.04
C HIS A 123 -15.36 19.62 5.45
N LEU A 124 -14.94 18.64 6.26
CA LEU A 124 -14.51 18.88 7.65
C LEU A 124 -13.23 19.72 7.73
N MET A 125 -12.32 19.57 6.77
CA MET A 125 -11.13 20.41 6.65
C MET A 125 -11.49 21.86 6.32
N ALA A 126 -12.42 22.09 5.38
CA ALA A 126 -12.89 23.43 5.04
C ALA A 126 -13.60 24.12 6.22
N VAL A 127 -14.37 23.37 7.02
CA VAL A 127 -14.99 23.90 8.26
C VAL A 127 -13.90 24.33 9.24
N ASN A 128 -12.98 23.44 9.61
CA ASN A 128 -11.97 23.71 10.64
C ASN A 128 -10.96 24.80 10.26
N PHE A 129 -10.71 25.02 8.96
CA PHE A 129 -9.74 26.00 8.49
C PHE A 129 -10.30 27.42 8.36
N THR A 130 -11.62 27.59 8.47
CA THR A 130 -12.28 28.92 8.46
C THR A 130 -11.90 29.75 9.69
N ASP A 131 -11.42 29.12 10.76
CA ASP A 131 -10.96 29.78 12.00
C ASP A 131 -9.52 30.31 11.92
N SER A 132 -8.75 29.94 10.88
CA SER A 132 -7.38 30.44 10.69
C SER A 132 -7.38 31.84 10.02
N LYS A 133 -6.82 32.83 10.72
CA LYS A 133 -6.83 34.26 10.31
C LYS A 133 -6.15 34.55 8.97
N GLU A 134 -5.39 33.61 8.43
CA GLU A 134 -4.51 33.81 7.27
C GLU A 134 -5.21 33.61 5.91
N ASN A 135 -6.43 33.03 5.89
CA ASN A 135 -7.11 32.63 4.65
C ASN A 135 -8.60 33.03 4.59
N GLN A 136 -8.94 34.26 5.01
CA GLN A 136 -10.33 34.78 4.98
C GLN A 136 -10.88 35.12 3.58
N LYS A 137 -10.07 35.07 2.52
CA LYS A 137 -10.52 35.46 1.17
C LYS A 137 -11.26 34.37 0.41
N ALA A 138 -10.99 33.09 0.68
CA ALA A 138 -11.61 31.99 -0.03
C ALA A 138 -12.91 31.54 0.66
N THR A 139 -13.97 31.37 -0.13
CA THR A 139 -15.25 30.85 0.31
C THR A 139 -15.13 29.39 0.77
N PHE A 140 -16.07 28.93 1.60
CA PHE A 140 -16.13 27.53 2.02
C PHE A 140 -16.10 26.55 0.83
N ALA A 141 -16.85 26.88 -0.23
CA ALA A 141 -16.94 26.07 -1.44
C ALA A 141 -15.58 25.95 -2.16
N GLU A 142 -14.86 27.06 -2.31
CA GLU A 142 -13.53 27.06 -2.91
C GLU A 142 -12.53 26.25 -2.08
N LYS A 143 -12.53 26.42 -0.76
CA LYS A 143 -11.64 25.66 0.14
C LYS A 143 -11.94 24.16 0.09
N LYS A 144 -13.21 23.78 0.14
CA LYS A 144 -13.63 22.37 0.01
C LYS A 144 -13.14 21.79 -1.31
N SER A 145 -13.33 22.52 -2.42
CA SER A 145 -12.87 22.11 -3.75
C SER A 145 -11.36 21.91 -3.80
N GLN A 146 -10.57 22.85 -3.25
CA GLN A 146 -9.11 22.72 -3.17
C GLN A 146 -8.67 21.48 -2.39
N TYR A 147 -9.29 21.20 -1.24
CA TYR A 147 -8.99 19.98 -0.49
C TYR A 147 -9.40 18.72 -1.23
N LEU A 148 -10.52 18.75 -1.96
CA LEU A 148 -10.98 17.61 -2.73
C LEU A 148 -9.99 17.29 -3.86
N ILE A 149 -9.56 18.30 -4.62
CA ILE A 149 -8.54 18.16 -5.67
C ILE A 149 -7.26 17.51 -5.10
N LEU A 150 -6.80 17.98 -3.93
CA LEU A 150 -5.62 17.41 -3.26
C LEU A 150 -5.81 15.95 -2.84
N LEU A 151 -7.03 15.56 -2.44
CA LEU A 151 -7.35 14.21 -1.99
C LEU A 151 -7.56 13.22 -3.14
N GLU A 152 -7.96 13.72 -4.31
CA GLU A 152 -8.18 12.96 -5.55
C GLU A 152 -6.90 12.78 -6.36
N GLU A 153 -5.89 13.63 -6.16
CA GLU A 153 -4.59 13.51 -6.81
C GLU A 153 -3.93 12.15 -6.49
N ASP A 154 -3.81 11.28 -7.49
CA ASP A 154 -3.21 9.96 -7.32
C ASP A 154 -1.68 10.07 -7.32
N ARG A 155 -1.09 10.01 -6.12
CA ARG A 155 0.37 10.06 -5.90
C ARG A 155 0.97 8.66 -5.85
N THR A 156 0.61 7.79 -6.79
CA THR A 156 1.31 6.50 -6.94
C THR A 156 2.69 6.74 -7.57
N PRO A 157 3.77 6.12 -7.05
CA PRO A 157 5.01 6.05 -7.81
C PRO A 157 4.73 5.35 -9.14
N PHE A 158 5.36 5.82 -10.21
CA PHE A 158 5.10 5.25 -11.53
C PHE A 158 5.60 3.80 -11.56
N THR A 159 4.67 2.86 -11.79
CA THR A 159 4.90 1.41 -11.66
C THR A 159 6.04 0.93 -12.55
N PHE A 160 6.13 1.46 -13.78
CA PHE A 160 7.12 1.02 -14.75
C PHE A 160 8.55 1.49 -14.43
N PRO A 161 8.81 2.79 -14.16
CA PRO A 161 10.11 3.25 -13.67
C PRO A 161 10.55 2.55 -12.38
N SER A 162 9.63 2.25 -11.46
CA SER A 162 9.93 1.48 -10.25
C SER A 162 10.45 0.08 -10.57
N ILE A 163 9.78 -0.66 -11.48
CA ILE A 163 10.24 -1.98 -11.94
C ILE A 163 11.61 -1.88 -12.63
N MET A 164 11.81 -0.87 -13.48
CA MET A 164 13.11 -0.65 -14.14
C MET A 164 14.21 -0.36 -13.12
N SER A 165 13.90 0.40 -12.06
CA SER A 165 14.84 0.62 -10.96
C SER A 165 15.25 -0.69 -10.29
N GLU A 166 14.31 -1.57 -9.98
CA GLU A 166 14.61 -2.88 -9.38
C GLU A 166 15.45 -3.77 -10.31
N ILE A 167 15.08 -3.87 -11.59
CA ILE A 167 15.85 -4.64 -12.59
C ILE A 167 17.27 -4.09 -12.72
N GLY A 168 17.41 -2.77 -12.81
CA GLY A 168 18.69 -2.09 -12.84
C GLY A 168 19.52 -2.41 -11.61
N PHE A 169 18.94 -2.30 -10.42
CA PHE A 169 19.59 -2.58 -9.14
C PHE A 169 20.15 -4.00 -9.07
N PHE A 170 19.30 -5.01 -9.27
CA PHE A 170 19.75 -6.41 -9.23
C PHE A 170 20.73 -6.74 -10.35
N GLY A 171 20.54 -6.13 -11.53
CA GLY A 171 21.41 -6.29 -12.67
C GLY A 171 22.84 -5.85 -12.38
N TRP A 172 23.05 -4.60 -11.93
CA TRP A 172 24.41 -4.08 -11.73
C TRP A 172 25.12 -4.77 -10.55
N VAL A 173 24.40 -5.09 -9.47
CA VAL A 173 24.93 -5.85 -8.33
C VAL A 173 25.38 -7.25 -8.79
N SER A 174 24.55 -7.92 -9.59
CA SER A 174 24.89 -9.24 -10.15
C SER A 174 26.10 -9.16 -11.08
N SER A 175 26.22 -8.10 -11.89
CA SER A 175 27.38 -7.88 -12.76
C SER A 175 28.68 -7.77 -11.95
N ILE A 176 28.68 -7.07 -10.81
CA ILE A 176 29.86 -6.99 -9.93
C ILE A 176 30.20 -8.35 -9.32
N LEU A 177 29.21 -9.06 -8.77
CA LEU A 177 29.44 -10.38 -8.19
C LEU A 177 30.01 -11.35 -9.23
N LEU A 178 29.42 -11.39 -10.42
CA LEU A 178 29.90 -12.23 -11.51
C LEU A 178 31.26 -11.79 -12.04
N PHE A 179 31.58 -10.50 -12.04
CA PHE A 179 32.92 -10.01 -12.34
C PHE A 179 33.93 -10.58 -11.35
N ILE A 180 33.64 -10.51 -10.05
CA ILE A 180 34.53 -11.05 -9.00
C ILE A 180 34.74 -12.56 -9.18
N PHE A 181 33.66 -13.33 -9.34
CA PHE A 181 33.77 -14.80 -9.39
C PHE A 181 34.25 -15.36 -10.73
N LYS A 182 33.97 -14.69 -11.85
CA LYS A 182 34.24 -15.23 -13.20
C LYS A 182 35.31 -14.47 -13.96
N ALA A 183 35.53 -13.18 -13.68
CA ALA A 183 36.53 -12.38 -14.37
C ALA A 183 37.87 -12.29 -13.62
N LEU A 184 37.90 -12.46 -12.29
CA LEU A 184 39.14 -12.55 -11.53
C LEU A 184 39.61 -14.01 -11.44
N SER A 185 40.88 -14.26 -11.75
CA SER A 185 41.53 -15.53 -11.45
C SER A 185 41.92 -15.60 -9.97
N PRO A 186 42.13 -16.80 -9.40
CA PRO A 186 42.66 -16.95 -8.04
C PRO A 186 44.02 -16.27 -7.82
N GLN A 187 44.78 -16.05 -8.90
CA GLN A 187 46.07 -15.36 -8.92
C GLN A 187 45.93 -13.83 -9.08
N GLY A 188 44.71 -13.29 -9.09
CA GLY A 188 44.43 -11.86 -9.24
C GLY A 188 44.46 -11.35 -10.69
N HIS A 189 44.58 -12.23 -11.68
CA HIS A 189 44.62 -11.83 -13.09
C HIS A 189 43.21 -11.64 -13.64
N VAL A 190 43.00 -10.56 -14.41
CA VAL A 190 41.71 -10.25 -15.03
C VAL A 190 41.58 -10.98 -16.37
N LYS A 191 40.56 -11.82 -16.50
CA LYS A 191 40.18 -12.47 -17.76
C LYS A 191 39.46 -11.45 -18.65
N LYS A 192 40.15 -10.93 -19.68
CA LYS A 192 39.66 -9.83 -20.55
C LYS A 192 38.24 -10.01 -21.11
N ARG A 193 37.90 -11.19 -21.64
CA ARG A 193 36.58 -11.45 -22.25
C ARG A 193 35.43 -11.41 -21.23
N PRO A 194 35.45 -12.20 -20.13
CA PRO A 194 34.47 -12.07 -19.06
C PRO A 194 34.43 -10.66 -18.44
N ALA A 195 35.60 -10.04 -18.23
CA ALA A 195 35.70 -8.71 -17.65
C ALA A 195 34.94 -7.66 -18.47
N MET A 196 35.17 -7.63 -19.79
CA MET A 196 34.50 -6.68 -20.69
C MET A 196 32.98 -6.89 -20.67
N PHE A 197 32.52 -8.15 -20.72
CA PHE A 197 31.08 -8.46 -20.67
C PHE A 197 30.42 -7.97 -19.37
N PHE A 198 31.01 -8.26 -18.21
CA PHE A 198 30.42 -7.85 -16.93
C PHE A 198 30.52 -6.34 -16.68
N VAL A 199 31.58 -5.68 -17.17
CA VAL A 199 31.67 -4.21 -17.11
C VAL A 199 30.62 -3.55 -17.99
N SER A 200 30.42 -4.02 -19.23
CA SER A 200 29.36 -3.50 -20.10
C SER A 200 27.97 -3.73 -19.52
N SER A 201 27.72 -4.94 -18.98
CA SER A 201 26.48 -5.27 -18.29
C SER A 201 26.24 -4.37 -17.07
N PHE A 202 27.28 -4.10 -16.27
CA PHE A 202 27.21 -3.18 -15.14
C PHE A 202 26.76 -1.79 -15.59
N ILE A 203 27.39 -1.22 -16.63
CA ILE A 203 27.05 0.13 -17.12
C ILE A 203 25.59 0.19 -17.57
N VAL A 204 25.14 -0.79 -18.36
CA VAL A 204 23.75 -0.84 -18.85
C VAL A 204 22.76 -0.89 -17.68
N PHE A 205 22.95 -1.79 -16.73
CA PHE A 205 22.05 -1.92 -15.59
C PHE A 205 22.11 -0.72 -14.64
N TYR A 206 23.28 -0.10 -14.48
CA TYR A 206 23.42 1.12 -13.71
C TYR A 206 22.65 2.29 -14.36
N CYS A 207 22.73 2.45 -15.67
CA CYS A 207 21.94 3.45 -16.40
C CYS A 207 20.43 3.20 -16.27
N ILE A 208 20.00 1.94 -16.38
CA ILE A 208 18.60 1.55 -16.18
C ILE A 208 18.14 1.89 -14.75
N TRP A 209 19.00 1.62 -13.75
CA TRP A 209 18.71 1.92 -12.35
C TRP A 209 18.53 3.41 -12.09
N ILE A 210 19.46 4.25 -12.56
CA ILE A 210 19.38 5.70 -12.43
C ILE A 210 18.16 6.26 -13.15
N TRP A 211 17.89 5.81 -14.38
CA TRP A 211 16.70 6.22 -15.12
C TRP A 211 15.42 5.85 -14.37
N GLY A 212 15.34 4.62 -13.83
CA GLY A 212 14.22 4.17 -13.03
C GLY A 212 14.02 5.04 -11.78
N LEU A 213 15.09 5.37 -11.05
CA LEU A 213 15.00 6.22 -9.86
C LEU A 213 14.54 7.65 -10.15
N LEU A 214 14.94 8.23 -11.29
CA LEU A 214 14.57 9.61 -11.63
C LEU A 214 13.12 9.75 -12.12
N ASN A 215 12.50 8.65 -12.54
CA ASN A 215 11.17 8.64 -13.12
C ASN A 215 10.12 7.88 -12.28
N ALA A 216 10.53 7.25 -11.17
CA ALA A 216 9.65 6.54 -10.24
C ALA A 216 8.97 7.50 -9.25
#